data_AF-A0A960A2P7-F1
#
_entry.id   AF-A0A960A2P7-F1
#
_cell.length_a   1.000
_cell.length_b   1.000
_cell.length_c   1.000
_cell.angle_alpha   90.00
_cell.angle_beta   90.00
_cell.angle_gamma   90.00
#
_symmetry.space_group_name_H-M   'P 1'
#
loop_
_entity.id
_entity.type
_entity.pdbx_description
1 polymer ?
#
loop_
_entity_poly.entity_id
_entity_poly.type
_entity_poly.pdbx_seq_one_letter_code
_entity_poly.pdbx_strand_id
1 'polypeptide(L)'
;MANLADIAAIHLRLGLLGIPLPEEGPAGKAVDLVRPILARQRELNRRLQNRLPAVDGRVQTFLDAYLEGTGTAPRVPRETLVLDQPGLARVMSLPYDGDTFTSAQLTSYRLANGILHNPANDRRTTQGVFHIAEGGLPIQDDKLAVPRAVFGRLMEHAFTPPAEAMVLPYTSNREERPTCWASLLLRPIVVPEVPGYTEEVRMETRFFAPATLMANLDFVEGIFGNGGDPYLPENDSSLDPTRWTGHTGLVVLAPHLTQLTKKELGLPHWDDATERQRRDGMCWKEADERYNGGSAFKACARDERGVIVTVIADNYFGYCK
;
A
#
# COMPACT_ATOMS: atom_id res chain seq x y z
N MET A 1 -25.68 -0.94 3.97
CA MET A 1 -25.83 -1.58 2.65
C MET A 1 -25.17 -0.66 1.63
N ALA A 2 -24.40 -1.22 0.70
CA ALA A 2 -23.94 -0.44 -0.45
C ALA A 2 -25.18 -0.02 -1.26
N ASN A 3 -25.29 1.27 -1.57
CA ASN A 3 -26.39 1.74 -2.39
C ASN A 3 -26.07 1.46 -3.88
N LEU A 4 -27.06 1.63 -4.75
CA LEU A 4 -26.89 1.39 -6.19
C LEU A 4 -25.78 2.26 -6.81
N ALA A 5 -25.59 3.48 -6.32
CA ALA A 5 -24.56 4.39 -6.80
C ALA A 5 -23.15 3.90 -6.43
N ASP A 6 -22.95 3.35 -5.23
CA ASP A 6 -21.66 2.77 -4.81
C ASP A 6 -21.27 1.60 -5.72
N ILE A 7 -22.22 0.70 -6.01
CA ILE A 7 -22.00 -0.45 -6.91
C ILE A 7 -21.67 0.03 -8.32
N ALA A 8 -22.43 0.99 -8.86
CA ALA A 8 -22.17 1.56 -10.18
C ALA A 8 -20.79 2.25 -10.25
N ALA A 9 -20.41 2.97 -9.19
CA ALA A 9 -19.11 3.63 -9.06
C ALA A 9 -17.95 2.62 -9.06
N ILE A 10 -18.09 1.49 -8.34
CA ILE A 10 -17.12 0.40 -8.35
C ILE A 10 -17.01 -0.20 -9.75
N HIS A 11 -18.13 -0.57 -10.35
CA HIS A 11 -18.12 -1.21 -11.67
C HIS A 11 -17.52 -0.30 -12.75
N LEU A 12 -17.73 1.01 -12.68
CA LEU A 12 -17.10 1.97 -13.58
C LEU A 12 -15.57 1.92 -13.48
N ARG A 13 -15.02 1.92 -12.26
CA ARG A 13 -13.56 1.87 -11.99
C ARG A 13 -12.95 0.56 -12.42
N LEU A 14 -13.60 -0.56 -12.09
CA LEU A 14 -13.17 -1.87 -12.54
C LEU A 14 -13.18 -1.96 -14.08
N GLY A 15 -14.21 -1.43 -14.73
CA GLY A 15 -14.31 -1.37 -16.19
C GLY A 15 -13.21 -0.51 -16.84
N LEU A 16 -12.82 0.61 -16.22
CA LEU A 16 -11.70 1.45 -16.67
C LEU A 16 -10.35 0.72 -16.58
N LEU A 17 -10.17 -0.13 -15.55
CA LEU A 17 -9.01 -0.99 -15.39
C LEU A 17 -9.06 -2.27 -16.25
N GLY A 18 -10.16 -2.49 -16.97
CA GLY A 18 -10.37 -3.72 -17.73
C GLY A 18 -10.61 -4.96 -16.87
N ILE A 19 -10.96 -4.78 -15.59
CA ILE A 19 -11.34 -5.87 -14.69
C ILE A 19 -12.76 -6.32 -15.05
N PRO A 20 -13.00 -7.63 -15.28
CA PRO A 20 -14.32 -8.17 -15.55
C PRO A 20 -15.34 -7.81 -14.47
N LEU A 21 -16.55 -7.44 -14.89
CA LEU A 21 -17.61 -6.95 -14.00
C LEU A 21 -18.58 -8.07 -13.62
N PRO A 22 -19.21 -8.01 -12.44
CA PRO A 22 -20.43 -8.75 -12.17
C PRO A 22 -21.52 -8.32 -13.17
N GLU A 23 -22.01 -9.25 -13.99
CA GLU A 23 -22.98 -8.95 -15.06
C GLU A 23 -24.43 -8.83 -14.53
N GLU A 24 -24.65 -9.11 -13.25
CA GLU A 24 -25.99 -9.23 -12.68
C GLU A 24 -26.51 -7.90 -12.10
N GLY A 25 -27.78 -7.60 -12.37
CA GLY A 25 -28.53 -6.52 -11.74
C GLY A 25 -28.54 -5.16 -12.46
N PRO A 26 -29.27 -4.17 -11.92
CA PRO A 26 -29.47 -2.86 -12.56
C PRO A 26 -28.17 -2.07 -12.78
N ALA A 27 -27.18 -2.23 -11.90
CA ALA A 27 -25.87 -1.58 -12.03
C ALA A 27 -25.06 -2.14 -13.19
N GLY A 28 -25.12 -3.46 -13.45
CA GLY A 28 -24.51 -4.08 -14.63
C GLY A 28 -25.08 -3.49 -15.93
N LYS A 29 -26.41 -3.40 -16.02
CA LYS A 29 -27.11 -2.81 -17.19
C LYS A 29 -26.75 -1.34 -17.42
N ALA A 30 -26.57 -0.55 -16.36
CA ALA A 30 -26.16 0.85 -16.48
C ALA A 30 -24.73 0.98 -17.02
N VAL A 31 -23.82 0.10 -16.60
CA VAL A 31 -22.44 0.10 -17.08
C VAL A 31 -22.35 -0.42 -18.52
N ASP A 32 -23.22 -1.35 -18.92
CA ASP A 32 -23.29 -1.83 -20.32
C ASP A 32 -23.55 -0.69 -21.31
N LEU A 33 -24.38 0.29 -20.93
CA LEU A 33 -24.64 1.47 -21.75
C LEU A 33 -23.38 2.33 -21.97
N VAL A 34 -22.48 2.37 -20.99
CA VAL A 34 -21.25 3.20 -21.01
C VAL A 34 -20.02 2.38 -21.46
N ARG A 35 -20.12 1.05 -21.49
CA ARG A 35 -19.04 0.11 -21.84
C ARG A 35 -18.31 0.46 -23.15
N PRO A 36 -18.97 0.89 -24.24
CA PRO A 36 -18.28 1.32 -25.47
C PRO A 36 -17.38 2.55 -25.26
N ILE A 37 -17.80 3.50 -24.41
CA ILE A 37 -17.04 4.70 -24.08
C ILE A 37 -15.80 4.32 -23.26
N LEU A 38 -15.96 3.42 -22.28
CA LEU A 38 -14.84 2.90 -21.48
C LEU A 38 -13.82 2.12 -22.32
N ALA A 39 -14.30 1.34 -23.29
CA ALA A 39 -13.42 0.63 -24.23
C ALA A 39 -12.60 1.62 -25.07
N ARG A 40 -13.24 2.66 -25.62
CA ARG A 40 -12.53 3.72 -26.35
C ARG A 40 -11.51 4.46 -25.50
N GLN A 41 -11.87 4.82 -24.26
CA GLN A 41 -10.97 5.50 -23.34
C GLN A 41 -9.74 4.64 -23.02
N ARG A 42 -9.90 3.32 -22.84
CA ARG A 42 -8.78 2.40 -22.64
C ARG A 42 -7.82 2.38 -23.82
N GLU A 43 -8.33 2.36 -25.06
CA GLU A 43 -7.47 2.44 -26.26
C GLU A 43 -6.72 3.78 -26.37
N LEU A 44 -7.33 4.88 -25.93
CA LEU A 44 -6.65 6.18 -25.87
C LEU A 44 -5.57 6.19 -24.77
N ASN A 45 -5.87 5.63 -23.59
CA ASN A 45 -4.93 5.53 -22.48
C ASN A 45 -3.67 4.72 -22.84
N ARG A 46 -3.77 3.69 -23.68
CA ARG A 46 -2.59 2.93 -24.18
C ARG A 46 -1.55 3.78 -24.92
N ARG A 47 -1.92 4.97 -25.39
CA ARG A 47 -0.99 5.93 -26.03
C ARG A 47 -0.19 6.73 -25.00
N LEU A 48 -0.65 6.80 -23.76
CA LEU A 48 0.01 7.46 -22.65
C LEU A 48 0.84 6.41 -21.88
N GLN A 49 2.09 6.71 -21.52
CA GLN A 49 3.00 5.74 -20.88
C GLN A 49 2.68 5.42 -19.41
N ASN A 50 1.40 5.26 -19.03
CA ASN A 50 0.96 5.03 -17.65
C ASN A 50 1.75 5.89 -16.64
N ARG A 51 1.62 7.21 -16.81
CA ARG A 51 2.35 8.21 -16.02
C ARG A 51 1.95 8.07 -14.55
N LEU A 52 2.91 8.14 -13.64
CA LEU A 52 2.64 8.18 -12.20
C LEU A 52 1.94 9.51 -11.82
N PRO A 53 1.01 9.50 -10.83
CA PRO A 53 0.55 10.75 -10.24
C PRO A 53 1.70 11.48 -9.55
N ALA A 54 1.55 12.77 -9.29
CA ALA A 54 2.65 13.62 -8.83
C ALA A 54 3.31 13.10 -7.55
N VAL A 55 2.50 12.64 -6.60
CA VAL A 55 2.94 12.05 -5.33
C VAL A 55 3.74 10.75 -5.51
N ASP A 56 3.30 9.85 -6.38
CA ASP A 56 4.03 8.60 -6.67
C ASP A 56 5.33 8.90 -7.46
N GLY A 57 5.34 9.95 -8.28
CA GLY A 57 6.53 10.45 -8.95
C GLY A 57 7.60 10.95 -7.99
N ARG A 58 7.21 11.69 -6.94
CA ARG A 58 8.10 12.13 -5.85
C ARG A 58 8.70 10.93 -5.12
N VAL A 59 7.88 9.93 -4.80
CA VAL A 59 8.31 8.67 -4.17
C VAL A 59 9.28 7.88 -5.04
N GLN A 60 8.97 7.69 -6.34
CA GLN A 60 9.84 6.97 -7.26
C GLN A 60 11.19 7.68 -7.43
N THR A 61 11.18 9.02 -7.52
CA THR A 61 12.40 9.83 -7.61
C THR A 61 13.29 9.65 -6.39
N PHE A 62 12.68 9.65 -5.19
CA PHE A 62 13.41 9.35 -3.96
C PHE A 62 13.99 7.92 -3.96
N LEU A 63 13.19 6.91 -4.31
CA LEU A 63 13.65 5.52 -4.33
C LEU A 63 14.80 5.30 -5.32
N ASP A 64 14.70 5.84 -6.53
CA ASP A 64 15.72 5.73 -7.57
C ASP A 64 17.05 6.33 -7.09
N ALA A 65 17.02 7.53 -6.50
CA ALA A 65 18.22 8.18 -5.99
C ALA A 65 18.74 7.55 -4.69
N TYR A 66 17.87 7.14 -3.77
CA TYR A 66 18.25 6.51 -2.51
C TYR A 66 18.94 5.16 -2.74
N LEU A 67 18.49 4.39 -3.73
CA LEU A 67 18.98 3.04 -4.03
C LEU A 67 20.07 3.00 -5.12
N GLU A 68 20.54 4.16 -5.60
CA GLU A 68 21.58 4.23 -6.62
C GLU A 68 22.84 3.45 -6.21
N GLY A 69 23.36 2.62 -7.12
CA GLY A 69 24.55 1.80 -6.88
C GLY A 69 24.32 0.54 -6.02
N THR A 70 23.10 0.25 -5.58
CA THR A 70 22.79 -0.99 -4.83
C THR A 70 22.51 -2.20 -5.73
N GLY A 71 22.27 -1.97 -7.03
CA GLY A 71 21.81 -2.99 -7.97
C GLY A 71 20.32 -3.31 -7.88
N THR A 72 19.56 -2.57 -7.07
CA THR A 72 18.09 -2.69 -6.94
C THR A 72 17.40 -1.48 -7.55
N ALA A 73 16.23 -1.67 -8.14
CA ALA A 73 15.46 -0.61 -8.80
C ALA A 73 13.94 -0.86 -8.70
N PRO A 74 13.37 -0.87 -7.47
CA PRO A 74 11.94 -1.10 -7.27
C PRO A 74 11.10 -0.04 -7.99
N ARG A 75 10.03 -0.48 -8.66
CA ARG A 75 9.10 0.39 -9.39
C ARG A 75 7.76 0.43 -8.69
N VAL A 76 7.30 1.63 -8.33
CA VAL A 76 5.98 1.86 -7.74
C VAL A 76 4.90 1.33 -8.69
N PRO A 77 3.88 0.62 -8.20
CA PRO A 77 2.79 0.11 -9.04
C PRO A 77 2.11 1.22 -9.82
N ARG A 78 2.06 1.07 -11.15
CA ARG A 78 1.48 2.09 -12.08
C ARG A 78 -0.01 1.92 -12.31
N GLU A 79 -0.49 0.68 -12.28
CA GLU A 79 -1.89 0.34 -12.48
C GLU A 79 -2.46 -0.11 -11.14
N THR A 80 -3.21 0.77 -10.50
CA THR A 80 -3.90 0.49 -9.23
C THR A 80 -5.35 0.89 -9.31
N LEU A 81 -6.19 0.18 -8.55
CA LEU A 81 -7.52 0.62 -8.19
C LEU A 81 -7.40 1.75 -7.17
N VAL A 82 -7.47 2.98 -7.67
CA VAL A 82 -7.48 4.20 -6.86
C VAL A 82 -8.81 4.28 -6.12
N LEU A 83 -8.73 4.46 -4.80
CA LEU A 83 -9.86 4.72 -3.92
C LEU A 83 -10.07 6.23 -3.80
N ASP A 84 -10.67 6.85 -4.81
CA ASP A 84 -10.82 8.31 -4.89
C ASP A 84 -12.09 8.86 -4.20
N GLN A 85 -12.96 7.97 -3.70
CA GLN A 85 -14.17 8.35 -2.99
C GLN A 85 -14.31 7.58 -1.67
N PRO A 86 -14.78 8.25 -0.59
CA PRO A 86 -15.00 7.59 0.67
C PRO A 86 -15.97 6.41 0.58
N GLY A 87 -15.68 5.34 1.30
CA GLY A 87 -16.55 4.17 1.45
C GLY A 87 -16.41 3.09 0.37
N LEU A 88 -15.74 3.37 -0.76
CA LEU A 88 -15.49 2.35 -1.80
C LEU A 88 -14.70 1.16 -1.25
N ALA A 89 -13.67 1.44 -0.45
CA ALA A 89 -12.83 0.42 0.18
C ALA A 89 -13.66 -0.55 1.04
N ARG A 90 -14.59 -0.01 1.83
CA ARG A 90 -15.48 -0.81 2.69
C ARG A 90 -16.36 -1.76 1.89
N VAL A 91 -16.96 -1.26 0.80
CA VAL A 91 -17.83 -2.08 -0.06
C VAL A 91 -17.02 -3.17 -0.74
N MET A 92 -15.81 -2.85 -1.22
CA MET A 92 -14.95 -3.81 -1.94
C MET A 92 -14.16 -4.76 -1.03
N SER A 93 -14.29 -4.64 0.30
CA SER A 93 -13.67 -5.54 1.28
C SER A 93 -14.44 -6.85 1.49
N LEU A 94 -15.58 -7.03 0.83
CA LEU A 94 -16.44 -8.22 0.85
C LEU A 94 -16.91 -8.54 -0.57
N PRO A 95 -17.30 -9.80 -0.87
CA PRO A 95 -17.87 -10.16 -2.17
C PRO A 95 -19.15 -9.37 -2.45
N TYR A 96 -19.39 -9.05 -3.72
CA TYR A 96 -20.60 -8.32 -4.12
C TYR A 96 -21.89 -9.08 -3.76
N ASP A 97 -21.82 -10.41 -3.74
CA ASP A 97 -22.91 -11.38 -3.53
C ASP A 97 -22.78 -12.13 -2.20
N GLY A 98 -21.95 -11.62 -1.27
CA GLY A 98 -21.64 -12.33 -0.04
C GLY A 98 -21.35 -11.43 1.16
N ASP A 99 -21.56 -12.00 2.34
CA ASP A 99 -21.33 -11.34 3.63
C ASP A 99 -20.05 -11.82 4.32
N THR A 100 -19.25 -12.67 3.68
CA THR A 100 -18.00 -13.21 4.24
C THR A 100 -16.92 -13.28 3.17
N PHE A 101 -15.71 -12.90 3.54
CA PHE A 101 -14.50 -13.07 2.73
C PHE A 101 -13.42 -13.76 3.56
N THR A 102 -12.66 -14.67 2.97
CA THR A 102 -11.55 -15.36 3.64
C THR A 102 -10.33 -15.38 2.73
N SER A 103 -9.18 -15.01 3.28
CA SER A 103 -7.86 -15.20 2.67
C SER A 103 -6.88 -15.76 3.70
N ALA A 104 -5.62 -15.99 3.30
CA ALA A 104 -4.57 -16.38 4.23
C ALA A 104 -4.25 -15.29 5.27
N GLN A 105 -4.56 -14.02 4.98
CA GLN A 105 -4.16 -12.88 5.81
C GLN A 105 -5.30 -12.35 6.69
N LEU A 106 -6.56 -12.52 6.31
CA LEU A 106 -7.69 -12.07 7.13
C LEU A 106 -9.00 -12.77 6.76
N THR A 107 -9.94 -12.73 7.69
CA THR A 107 -11.35 -13.07 7.45
C THR A 107 -12.24 -11.87 7.75
N SER A 108 -13.12 -11.51 6.82
CA SER A 108 -14.03 -10.38 6.92
C SER A 108 -15.48 -10.85 6.98
N TYR A 109 -16.31 -10.12 7.72
CA TYR A 109 -17.74 -10.39 7.87
C TYR A 109 -18.55 -9.09 7.80
N ARG A 110 -19.69 -9.14 7.09
CA ARG A 110 -20.74 -8.14 7.24
C ARG A 110 -21.54 -8.43 8.50
N LEU A 111 -21.72 -7.43 9.34
CA LEU A 111 -22.52 -7.51 10.56
C LEU A 111 -23.66 -6.49 10.51
N ALA A 112 -24.67 -6.67 11.36
CA ALA A 112 -25.78 -5.73 11.47
C ALA A 112 -25.32 -4.30 11.87
N ASN A 113 -24.23 -4.19 12.63
CA ASN A 113 -23.67 -2.94 13.11
C ASN A 113 -22.49 -2.41 12.28
N GLY A 114 -22.12 -3.06 11.18
CA GLY A 114 -21.00 -2.62 10.35
C GLY A 114 -20.25 -3.77 9.68
N ILE A 115 -18.92 -3.72 9.76
CA ILE A 115 -18.02 -4.71 9.17
C ILE A 115 -17.00 -5.15 10.22
N LEU A 116 -16.69 -6.44 10.25
CA LEU A 116 -15.68 -7.04 11.11
C LEU A 116 -14.56 -7.61 10.26
N HIS A 117 -13.32 -7.35 10.67
CA HIS A 117 -12.13 -7.91 10.05
C HIS A 117 -11.25 -8.56 11.11
N ASN A 118 -11.00 -9.85 10.95
CA ASN A 118 -10.10 -10.64 11.80
C ASN A 118 -8.81 -10.94 11.01
N PRO A 119 -7.73 -10.16 11.19
CA PRO A 119 -6.44 -10.46 10.58
C PRO A 119 -5.83 -11.73 11.16
N ALA A 120 -4.89 -12.34 10.44
CA ALA A 120 -4.21 -13.57 10.86
C ALA A 120 -3.45 -13.39 12.19
N ASN A 121 -2.88 -12.20 12.41
CA ASN A 121 -2.27 -11.81 13.68
C ASN A 121 -3.21 -10.88 14.45
N ASP A 122 -3.56 -11.25 15.69
CA ASP A 122 -4.57 -10.54 16.51
C ASP A 122 -4.04 -9.30 17.25
N ARG A 123 -2.72 -9.10 17.27
CA ARG A 123 -2.06 -8.05 18.04
C ARG A 123 -0.78 -7.58 17.40
N ARG A 124 -0.38 -6.36 17.78
CA ARG A 124 0.91 -5.76 17.41
C ARG A 124 2.03 -6.26 18.33
N THR A 125 3.14 -6.66 17.73
CA THR A 125 4.43 -6.85 18.41
C THR A 125 5.25 -5.56 18.34
N THR A 126 6.00 -5.24 19.40
CA THR A 126 6.87 -4.05 19.47
C THR A 126 8.35 -4.37 19.48
N GLN A 127 8.74 -5.52 20.04
CA GLN A 127 10.13 -5.95 20.13
C GLN A 127 10.64 -6.42 18.76
N GLY A 128 11.74 -5.81 18.27
CA GLY A 128 12.39 -6.24 17.02
C GLY A 128 11.57 -6.00 15.76
N VAL A 129 10.61 -5.08 15.77
CA VAL A 129 9.69 -4.87 14.63
C VAL A 129 10.08 -3.64 13.79
N PHE A 130 10.83 -2.69 14.34
CA PHE A 130 11.13 -1.43 13.65
C PHE A 130 12.54 -1.44 13.09
N HIS A 131 12.62 -1.59 11.76
CA HIS A 131 13.86 -1.63 11.01
C HIS A 131 14.03 -0.33 10.22
N ILE A 132 15.28 0.13 10.11
CA ILE A 132 15.64 1.36 9.44
C ILE A 132 16.75 1.08 8.43
N ALA A 133 16.55 1.50 7.19
CA ALA A 133 17.55 1.39 6.14
C ALA A 133 18.71 2.38 6.37
N GLU A 134 19.92 1.90 6.12
CA GLU A 134 21.15 2.69 6.04
C GLU A 134 21.16 3.59 4.80
N GLY A 135 22.00 4.64 4.82
CA GLY A 135 22.17 5.57 3.71
C GLY A 135 21.24 6.78 3.72
N GLY A 136 20.52 7.00 4.83
CA GLY A 136 19.75 8.23 5.07
C GLY A 136 20.13 8.90 6.39
N LEU A 137 19.14 9.48 7.07
CA LEU A 137 19.33 10.08 8.40
C LEU A 137 19.80 9.05 9.44
N PRO A 138 20.52 9.49 10.50
CA PRO A 138 21.06 8.61 11.54
C PRO A 138 20.03 7.61 12.08
N ILE A 139 20.48 6.39 12.31
CA ILE A 139 19.66 5.30 12.85
C ILE A 139 19.74 5.36 14.37
N GLN A 140 18.58 5.41 15.03
CA GLN A 140 18.52 5.33 16.49
C GLN A 140 19.04 3.97 16.97
N ASP A 141 19.78 3.95 18.07
CA ASP A 141 20.47 2.74 18.53
C ASP A 141 19.53 1.56 18.81
N ASP A 142 18.31 1.86 19.25
CA ASP A 142 17.28 0.88 19.58
C ASP A 142 16.58 0.26 18.35
N LYS A 143 16.91 0.72 17.13
CA LYS A 143 16.34 0.21 15.87
C LYS A 143 17.28 -0.77 15.19
N LEU A 144 16.70 -1.69 14.42
CA LEU A 144 17.50 -2.63 13.64
C LEU A 144 17.99 -1.96 12.35
N ALA A 145 19.31 -1.92 12.14
CA ALA A 145 19.93 -1.31 10.97
C ALA A 145 19.91 -2.27 9.78
N VAL A 146 19.32 -1.85 8.66
CA VAL A 146 19.18 -2.67 7.45
C VAL A 146 20.09 -2.12 6.35
N PRO A 147 20.97 -2.94 5.76
CA PRO A 147 21.77 -2.49 4.62
C PRO A 147 20.89 -1.97 3.49
N ARG A 148 21.32 -0.88 2.85
CA ARG A 148 20.54 -0.20 1.80
C ARG A 148 20.09 -1.14 0.66
N ALA A 149 20.98 -2.04 0.23
CA ALA A 149 20.67 -3.03 -0.80
C ALA A 149 19.63 -4.07 -0.36
N VAL A 150 19.61 -4.45 0.93
CA VAL A 150 18.60 -5.36 1.50
C VAL A 150 17.23 -4.67 1.50
N PHE A 151 17.18 -3.39 1.89
CA PHE A 151 15.93 -2.61 1.81
C PHE A 151 15.42 -2.51 0.36
N GLY A 152 16.31 -2.27 -0.60
CA GLY A 152 15.95 -2.28 -2.03
C GLY A 152 15.30 -3.59 -2.48
N ARG A 153 15.88 -4.74 -2.12
CA ARG A 153 15.30 -6.07 -2.42
C ARG A 153 13.96 -6.29 -1.72
N LEU A 154 13.83 -5.87 -0.45
CA LEU A 154 12.54 -5.91 0.26
C LEU A 154 11.47 -5.14 -0.50
N MET A 155 11.79 -3.96 -1.05
CA MET A 155 10.85 -3.17 -1.86
C MET A 155 10.51 -3.82 -3.20
N GLU A 156 11.48 -4.44 -3.88
CA GLU A 156 11.22 -5.19 -5.12
C GLU A 156 10.26 -6.36 -4.88
N HIS A 157 10.46 -7.11 -3.80
CA HIS A 157 9.53 -8.16 -3.38
C HIS A 157 8.18 -7.60 -2.91
N ALA A 158 8.16 -6.45 -2.23
CA ALA A 158 6.93 -5.82 -1.77
C ALA A 158 6.02 -5.43 -2.95
N PHE A 159 6.60 -4.96 -4.05
CA PHE A 159 5.88 -4.61 -5.28
C PHE A 159 5.54 -5.82 -6.16
N THR A 160 5.95 -7.02 -5.76
CA THR A 160 5.65 -8.29 -6.45
C THR A 160 4.94 -9.28 -5.51
N PRO A 161 3.74 -8.94 -4.99
CA PRO A 161 2.97 -9.83 -4.14
C PRO A 161 2.49 -11.08 -4.91
N PRO A 162 2.30 -12.21 -4.22
CA PRO A 162 1.73 -13.40 -4.83
C PRO A 162 0.30 -13.14 -5.34
N ALA A 163 -0.09 -13.80 -6.43
CA ALA A 163 -1.38 -13.58 -7.10
C ALA A 163 -2.59 -13.71 -6.16
N GLU A 164 -2.57 -14.67 -5.23
CA GLU A 164 -3.62 -14.87 -4.23
C GLU A 164 -3.82 -13.65 -3.31
N ALA A 165 -2.75 -12.93 -2.96
CA ALA A 165 -2.85 -11.71 -2.15
C ALA A 165 -3.48 -10.55 -2.95
N MET A 166 -3.47 -10.63 -4.27
CA MET A 166 -3.94 -9.59 -5.17
C MET A 166 -5.40 -9.76 -5.58
N VAL A 167 -6.04 -10.88 -5.25
CA VAL A 167 -7.44 -11.14 -5.57
C VAL A 167 -8.33 -10.08 -4.92
N LEU A 168 -9.21 -9.46 -5.72
CA LEU A 168 -10.17 -8.48 -5.24
C LEU A 168 -11.30 -9.18 -4.45
N PRO A 169 -11.53 -8.86 -3.16
CA PRO A 169 -12.59 -9.49 -2.37
C PRO A 169 -13.97 -9.35 -3.02
N TYR A 170 -14.25 -8.18 -3.60
CA TYR A 170 -15.52 -7.87 -4.29
C TYR A 170 -15.94 -8.88 -5.36
N THR A 171 -14.99 -9.49 -6.06
CA THR A 171 -15.25 -10.47 -7.14
C THR A 171 -14.79 -11.88 -6.79
N SER A 172 -14.43 -12.14 -5.53
CA SER A 172 -13.76 -13.38 -5.11
C SER A 172 -14.59 -14.66 -5.23
N ASN A 173 -15.93 -14.55 -5.24
CA ASN A 173 -16.85 -15.68 -5.42
C ASN A 173 -17.00 -16.11 -6.90
N ARG A 174 -16.47 -15.33 -7.85
CA ARG A 174 -16.57 -15.66 -9.27
C ARG A 174 -15.47 -16.65 -9.69
N GLU A 175 -15.69 -17.30 -10.84
CA GLU A 175 -14.71 -18.19 -11.46
C GLU A 175 -13.47 -17.40 -11.91
N GLU A 176 -13.69 -16.28 -12.61
CA GLU A 176 -12.64 -15.30 -12.87
C GLU A 176 -12.38 -14.48 -11.59
N ARG A 177 -11.21 -14.68 -10.97
CA ARG A 177 -10.75 -13.95 -9.77
C ARG A 177 -9.75 -12.86 -10.17
N PRO A 178 -10.20 -11.69 -10.62
CA PRO A 178 -9.29 -10.65 -11.06
C PRO A 178 -8.41 -10.16 -9.90
N THR A 179 -7.19 -9.79 -10.27
CA THR A 179 -6.16 -9.33 -9.35
C THR A 179 -5.88 -7.85 -9.57
N CYS A 180 -5.73 -7.07 -8.50
CA CYS A 180 -5.31 -5.68 -8.62
C CYS A 180 -4.54 -5.19 -7.40
N TRP A 181 -3.75 -4.13 -7.59
CA TRP A 181 -3.31 -3.27 -6.50
C TRP A 181 -4.46 -2.35 -6.12
N ALA A 182 -4.63 -2.08 -4.82
CA ALA A 182 -5.46 -0.98 -4.35
C ALA A 182 -4.55 0.14 -3.82
N SER A 183 -4.96 1.40 -4.03
CA SER A 183 -4.21 2.53 -3.52
C SER A 183 -5.09 3.67 -3.02
N LEU A 184 -4.60 4.38 -2.01
CA LEU A 184 -5.28 5.51 -1.36
C LEU A 184 -4.33 6.69 -1.22
N LEU A 185 -4.85 7.91 -1.39
CA LEU A 185 -4.16 9.15 -1.01
C LEU A 185 -4.71 9.60 0.34
N LEU A 186 -3.82 9.89 1.28
CA LEU A 186 -4.14 10.47 2.58
C LEU A 186 -3.48 11.84 2.69
N ARG A 187 -4.11 12.76 3.44
CA ARG A 187 -3.53 14.06 3.78
C ARG A 187 -3.55 14.31 5.29
N PRO A 188 -2.79 13.56 6.10
CA PRO A 188 -2.83 13.72 7.55
C PRO A 188 -2.28 15.09 7.98
N ILE A 189 -2.91 15.67 9.00
CA ILE A 189 -2.52 16.96 9.60
C ILE A 189 -1.16 16.81 10.29
N VAL A 190 -0.28 17.79 10.07
CA VAL A 190 1.03 17.87 10.75
C VAL A 190 1.11 19.16 11.55
N VAL A 191 0.65 20.28 10.99
CA VAL A 191 0.56 21.58 11.67
C VAL A 191 -0.92 21.92 11.85
N PRO A 192 -1.44 22.02 13.08
CA PRO A 192 -2.82 22.44 13.31
C PRO A 192 -2.99 23.94 13.04
N GLU A 193 -4.21 24.34 12.68
CA GLU A 193 -4.56 25.76 12.54
C GLU A 193 -4.46 26.49 13.89
N VAL A 194 -3.88 27.68 13.86
CA VAL A 194 -3.92 28.65 14.97
C VAL A 194 -4.37 30.00 14.40
N PRO A 195 -5.59 30.47 14.73
CA PRO A 195 -6.14 31.70 14.16
C PRO A 195 -5.20 32.91 14.30
N GLY A 196 -4.96 33.60 13.18
CA GLY A 196 -4.06 34.75 13.11
C GLY A 196 -2.56 34.43 13.15
N TYR A 197 -2.17 33.16 13.15
CA TYR A 197 -0.76 32.73 13.18
C TYR A 197 -0.41 31.75 12.06
N THR A 198 -1.10 30.62 11.95
CA THR A 198 -0.81 29.59 10.96
C THR A 198 -2.07 28.89 10.49
N GLU A 199 -2.14 28.58 9.19
CA GLU A 199 -3.17 27.69 8.66
C GLU A 199 -2.83 26.23 8.97
N GLU A 200 -3.82 25.35 8.86
CA GLU A 200 -3.58 23.92 8.91
C GLU A 200 -2.69 23.47 7.75
N VAL A 201 -1.62 22.73 8.05
CA VAL A 201 -0.69 22.18 7.05
C VAL A 201 -0.66 20.67 7.18
N ARG A 202 -0.80 19.99 6.04
CA ARG A 202 -0.85 18.53 5.93
C ARG A 202 0.38 18.01 5.21
N MET A 203 0.77 16.77 5.50
CA MET A 203 1.62 16.02 4.57
C MET A 203 0.74 15.23 3.61
N GLU A 204 1.31 14.67 2.56
CA GLU A 204 0.63 13.69 1.70
C GLU A 204 1.20 12.30 1.97
N THR A 205 0.36 11.26 1.92
CA THR A 205 0.80 9.87 2.09
C THR A 205 0.09 8.98 1.10
N ARG A 206 0.87 8.19 0.37
CA ARG A 206 0.37 7.16 -0.53
C ARG A 206 0.39 5.81 0.15
N PHE A 207 -0.75 5.16 0.15
CA PHE A 207 -0.93 3.87 0.78
C PHE A 207 -1.25 2.83 -0.28
N PHE A 208 -0.40 1.81 -0.42
CA PHE A 208 -0.58 0.71 -1.34
C PHE A 208 -0.82 -0.59 -0.58
N ALA A 209 -1.78 -1.37 -1.06
CA ALA A 209 -2.06 -2.68 -0.52
C ALA A 209 -2.48 -3.64 -1.65
N PRO A 210 -2.09 -4.93 -1.58
CA PRO A 210 -2.75 -5.97 -2.35
C PRO A 210 -4.27 -5.96 -2.08
N ALA A 211 -5.10 -6.24 -3.09
CA ALA A 211 -6.55 -6.06 -2.95
C ALA A 211 -7.20 -6.89 -1.84
N THR A 212 -6.63 -8.04 -1.46
CA THR A 212 -7.13 -8.82 -0.31
C THR A 212 -7.05 -8.04 1.01
N LEU A 213 -6.21 -7.01 1.08
CA LEU A 213 -6.02 -6.12 2.22
C LEU A 213 -6.78 -4.79 2.07
N MET A 214 -7.83 -4.74 1.23
CA MET A 214 -8.71 -3.57 1.07
C MET A 214 -9.22 -3.02 2.41
N ALA A 215 -9.47 -3.92 3.37
CA ALA A 215 -9.91 -3.57 4.72
C ALA A 215 -8.94 -2.59 5.41
N ASN A 216 -7.63 -2.74 5.19
CA ASN A 216 -6.63 -1.84 5.77
C ASN A 216 -6.74 -0.42 5.21
N LEU A 217 -7.14 -0.29 3.93
CA LEU A 217 -7.38 1.01 3.30
C LEU A 217 -8.67 1.65 3.83
N ASP A 218 -9.76 0.89 4.00
CA ASP A 218 -10.98 1.37 4.69
C ASP A 218 -10.65 1.88 6.10
N PHE A 219 -9.82 1.14 6.84
CA PHE A 219 -9.41 1.51 8.18
C PHE A 219 -8.67 2.86 8.24
N VAL A 220 -7.64 3.06 7.42
CA VAL A 220 -6.88 4.33 7.43
C VAL A 220 -7.66 5.48 6.80
N GLU A 221 -8.52 5.22 5.82
CA GLU A 221 -9.46 6.21 5.27
C GLU A 221 -10.41 6.73 6.36
N GLY A 222 -10.96 5.83 7.18
CA GLY A 222 -11.84 6.20 8.28
C GLY A 222 -11.17 7.05 9.37
N ILE A 223 -9.85 6.92 9.55
CA ILE A 223 -9.08 7.68 10.55
C ILE A 223 -8.60 9.02 9.99
N PHE A 224 -8.05 9.02 8.78
CA PHE A 224 -7.31 10.16 8.23
C PHE A 224 -8.02 10.87 7.06
N GLY A 225 -9.17 10.35 6.63
CA GLY A 225 -9.93 10.86 5.50
C GLY A 225 -9.41 10.38 4.15
N ASN A 226 -10.22 10.58 3.11
CA ASN A 226 -9.85 10.27 1.72
C ASN A 226 -9.31 11.54 1.03
N GLY A 227 -8.11 11.45 0.46
CA GLY A 227 -7.43 12.56 -0.23
C GLY A 227 -7.81 12.75 -1.70
N GLY A 228 -8.75 11.95 -2.22
CA GLY A 228 -9.21 11.98 -3.60
C GLY A 228 -8.32 11.25 -4.59
N ASP A 229 -8.60 11.44 -5.88
CA ASP A 229 -7.82 10.89 -6.98
C ASP A 229 -6.45 11.62 -7.10
N PRO A 230 -5.30 10.95 -6.89
CA PRO A 230 -3.97 11.57 -6.93
C PRO A 230 -3.54 11.99 -8.34
N TYR A 231 -4.25 11.59 -9.40
CA TYR A 231 -3.97 12.01 -10.78
C TYR A 231 -4.51 13.39 -11.11
N LEU A 232 -5.44 13.91 -10.30
CA LEU A 232 -6.04 15.21 -10.48
C LEU A 232 -5.12 16.32 -9.93
N PRO A 233 -4.87 17.41 -10.68
CA PRO A 233 -4.09 18.55 -10.20
C PRO A 233 -4.62 19.15 -8.89
N GLU A 234 -5.93 19.15 -8.69
CA GLU A 234 -6.59 19.60 -7.45
C GLU A 234 -6.10 18.84 -6.22
N ASN A 235 -5.64 17.60 -6.41
CA ASN A 235 -5.14 16.71 -5.37
C ASN A 235 -3.62 16.58 -5.39
N ASP A 236 -2.89 17.37 -6.19
CA ASP A 236 -1.42 17.46 -6.10
C ASP A 236 -1.01 18.48 -5.04
N SER A 237 -0.43 18.01 -3.94
CA SER A 237 0.02 18.87 -2.83
C SER A 237 1.04 19.92 -3.23
N SER A 238 1.80 19.72 -4.31
CA SER A 238 2.78 20.72 -4.77
C SER A 238 2.13 21.97 -5.38
N LEU A 239 0.86 21.89 -5.77
CA LEU A 239 0.09 23.02 -6.33
C LEU A 239 -0.64 23.83 -5.26
N ASP A 240 -0.67 23.36 -4.00
CA ASP A 240 -1.11 24.10 -2.82
C ASP A 240 0.01 24.11 -1.76
N PRO A 241 1.13 24.82 -2.04
CA PRO A 241 2.30 24.80 -1.17
C PRO A 241 2.03 25.44 0.21
N THR A 242 1.00 26.27 0.33
CA THR A 242 0.64 26.92 1.60
C THR A 242 0.04 25.95 2.61
N ARG A 243 -0.52 24.83 2.15
CA ARG A 243 -1.18 23.81 3.00
C ARG A 243 -0.47 22.46 2.99
N TRP A 244 0.72 22.39 2.39
CA TRP A 244 1.55 21.20 2.35
C TRP A 244 2.87 21.42 3.08
N THR A 245 3.30 20.44 3.86
CA THR A 245 4.57 20.52 4.59
C THR A 245 5.80 20.37 3.69
N GLY A 246 5.63 20.07 2.40
CA GLY A 246 6.71 19.67 1.50
C GLY A 246 7.19 18.22 1.71
N HIS A 247 6.44 17.40 2.46
CA HIS A 247 6.82 16.03 2.80
C HIS A 247 5.86 15.00 2.20
N THR A 248 6.42 13.87 1.77
CA THR A 248 5.68 12.78 1.11
C THR A 248 5.94 11.45 1.82
N GLY A 249 4.87 10.73 2.16
CA GLY A 249 4.92 9.38 2.71
C GLY A 249 4.54 8.31 1.68
N LEU A 250 5.17 7.13 1.77
CA LEU A 250 4.73 5.90 1.13
C LEU A 250 4.58 4.80 2.20
N VAL A 251 3.45 4.11 2.20
CA VAL A 251 3.22 2.89 2.96
C VAL A 251 2.82 1.76 2.01
N VAL A 252 3.46 0.59 2.16
CA VAL A 252 3.17 -0.60 1.37
C VAL A 252 2.91 -1.78 2.31
N LEU A 253 1.75 -2.42 2.21
CA LEU A 253 1.49 -3.68 2.92
C LEU A 253 1.98 -4.88 2.11
N ALA A 254 2.84 -5.69 2.73
CA ALA A 254 3.48 -6.84 2.09
C ALA A 254 3.72 -7.98 3.10
N PRO A 255 2.66 -8.58 3.66
CA PRO A 255 2.80 -9.64 4.68
C PRO A 255 3.57 -10.87 4.19
N HIS A 256 3.64 -11.10 2.87
CA HIS A 256 4.41 -12.18 2.26
C HIS A 256 5.93 -12.06 2.48
N LEU A 257 6.44 -10.88 2.84
CA LEU A 257 7.88 -10.68 3.10
C LEU A 257 8.40 -11.47 4.30
N THR A 258 7.53 -11.90 5.21
CA THR A 258 7.88 -12.80 6.33
C THR A 258 8.42 -14.16 5.85
N GLN A 259 8.12 -14.53 4.61
CA GLN A 259 8.62 -15.76 4.00
C GLN A 259 10.00 -15.59 3.39
N LEU A 260 10.57 -14.39 3.34
CA LEU A 260 11.87 -14.22 2.72
C LEU A 260 13.01 -14.72 3.60
N THR A 261 14.05 -15.29 3.02
CA THR A 261 15.27 -15.68 3.73
C THR A 261 16.22 -14.50 3.87
N LYS A 262 17.03 -14.50 4.93
CA LYS A 262 18.10 -13.50 5.10
C LYS A 262 19.12 -13.57 3.96
N LYS A 263 19.43 -14.79 3.51
CA LYS A 263 20.41 -15.05 2.46
C LYS A 263 19.96 -14.53 1.10
N GLU A 264 18.70 -14.78 0.69
CA GLU A 264 18.21 -14.29 -0.62
C GLU A 264 18.08 -12.76 -0.65
N LEU A 265 17.84 -12.14 0.51
CA LEU A 265 17.89 -10.69 0.68
C LEU A 265 19.32 -10.14 0.65
N GLY A 266 20.34 -10.99 0.63
CA GLY A 266 21.75 -10.62 0.54
C GLY A 266 22.34 -10.12 1.86
N LEU A 267 21.82 -10.56 3.01
CA LEU A 267 22.49 -10.36 4.30
C LEU A 267 23.77 -11.21 4.37
N PRO A 268 24.79 -10.78 5.13
CA PRO A 268 26.04 -11.51 5.26
C PRO A 268 25.86 -12.80 6.08
N HIS A 269 26.75 -13.76 5.85
CA HIS A 269 26.92 -14.88 6.79
C HIS A 269 27.42 -14.36 8.14
N TRP A 270 27.12 -15.06 9.23
CA TRP A 270 27.45 -14.66 10.59
C TRP A 270 28.93 -14.31 10.79
N ASP A 271 29.82 -15.07 10.18
CA ASP A 271 31.27 -14.88 10.30
C ASP A 271 31.76 -13.58 9.64
N ASP A 272 31.07 -13.11 8.60
CA ASP A 272 31.37 -11.86 7.89
C ASP A 272 30.61 -10.65 8.45
N ALA A 273 29.71 -10.88 9.41
CA ALA A 273 28.85 -9.86 9.97
C ALA A 273 29.54 -9.03 11.07
N THR A 274 29.28 -7.73 11.08
CA THR A 274 29.70 -6.83 12.16
C THR A 274 28.99 -7.16 13.47
N GLU A 275 29.53 -6.69 14.60
CA GLU A 275 28.87 -6.84 15.91
C GLU A 275 27.45 -6.27 15.92
N ARG A 276 27.24 -5.12 15.25
CA ARG A 276 25.92 -4.50 15.09
C ARG A 276 24.97 -5.39 14.28
N GLN A 277 25.41 -5.95 13.17
CA GLN A 277 24.59 -6.84 12.36
C GLN A 277 24.22 -8.12 13.13
N ARG A 278 25.15 -8.68 13.90
CA ARG A 278 24.89 -9.84 14.77
C ARG A 278 23.87 -9.51 15.87
N ARG A 279 24.02 -8.36 16.53
CA ARG A 279 23.09 -7.86 17.56
C ARG A 279 21.68 -7.68 17.00
N ASP A 280 21.57 -7.12 15.80
CA ASP A 280 20.30 -6.80 15.15
C ASP A 280 19.69 -8.00 14.41
N GLY A 281 20.36 -9.16 14.38
CA GLY A 281 19.91 -10.33 13.62
C GLY A 281 19.99 -10.16 12.10
N MET A 282 20.76 -9.17 11.62
CA MET A 282 20.97 -8.82 10.21
C MET A 282 22.14 -9.60 9.59
N CYS A 283 22.15 -10.90 9.86
CA CYS A 283 23.05 -11.90 9.32
C CYS A 283 22.44 -13.30 9.52
N TRP A 284 22.97 -14.30 8.81
CA TRP A 284 22.49 -15.69 8.89
C TRP A 284 23.63 -16.66 9.20
N LYS A 285 23.33 -17.73 9.94
CA LYS A 285 24.20 -18.90 10.11
C LYS A 285 23.77 -20.00 9.15
N GLU A 286 22.47 -20.28 9.13
CA GLU A 286 21.88 -21.25 8.20
C GLU A 286 21.22 -20.56 7.01
N ALA A 287 21.30 -21.18 5.83
CA ALA A 287 20.88 -20.56 4.58
C ALA A 287 19.35 -20.34 4.47
N ASP A 288 18.57 -21.09 5.24
CA ASP A 288 17.10 -21.07 5.26
C ASP A 288 16.51 -20.15 6.35
N GLU A 289 17.36 -19.45 7.12
CA GLU A 289 16.90 -18.51 8.13
C GLU A 289 16.01 -17.42 7.52
N ARG A 290 14.77 -17.34 8.01
CA ARG A 290 13.83 -16.28 7.61
C ARG A 290 14.28 -14.92 8.11
N TYR A 291 14.04 -13.89 7.30
CA TYR A 291 14.24 -12.51 7.71
C TYR A 291 13.35 -12.19 8.91
N ASN A 292 13.92 -11.52 9.91
CA ASN A 292 13.28 -11.29 11.21
C ASN A 292 12.71 -12.57 11.88
N GLY A 293 13.30 -13.74 11.62
CA GLY A 293 12.79 -15.02 12.12
C GLY A 293 11.38 -15.36 11.61
N GLY A 294 10.95 -14.79 10.48
CA GLY A 294 9.60 -14.96 9.94
C GLY A 294 8.52 -14.19 10.68
N SER A 295 8.90 -13.29 11.59
CA SER A 295 7.98 -12.45 12.35
C SER A 295 7.71 -11.12 11.63
N ALA A 296 6.56 -10.51 11.97
CA ALA A 296 6.17 -9.20 11.48
C ALA A 296 7.26 -8.14 11.71
N PHE A 297 7.45 -7.27 10.71
CA PHE A 297 8.34 -6.12 10.79
C PHE A 297 7.81 -4.96 9.95
N LYS A 298 8.37 -3.78 10.19
CA LYS A 298 8.30 -2.65 9.27
C LYS A 298 9.71 -2.18 8.97
N ALA A 299 10.01 -1.97 7.69
CA ALA A 299 11.30 -1.44 7.24
C ALA A 299 11.09 -0.07 6.60
N CYS A 300 11.91 0.89 7.00
CA CYS A 300 11.73 2.30 6.63
C CYS A 300 13.01 2.90 6.05
N ALA A 301 12.87 3.63 4.93
CA ALA A 301 13.91 4.48 4.35
C ALA A 301 13.43 5.93 4.36
N ARG A 302 14.33 6.85 4.76
CA ARG A 302 14.08 8.28 4.88
C ARG A 302 15.38 9.06 4.99
N ASP A 303 15.37 10.29 4.49
CA ASP A 303 16.45 11.26 4.69
C ASP A 303 15.93 12.70 4.68
N GLU A 304 16.83 13.68 4.63
CA GLU A 304 16.53 15.11 4.68
C GLU A 304 15.74 15.65 3.49
N ARG A 305 15.58 14.87 2.41
CA ARG A 305 14.81 15.29 1.22
C ARG A 305 13.30 15.29 1.45
N GLY A 306 12.85 14.82 2.62
CA GLY A 306 11.46 14.94 3.04
C GLY A 306 10.53 13.84 2.52
N VAL A 307 11.09 12.71 2.05
CA VAL A 307 10.32 11.53 1.65
C VAL A 307 10.58 10.38 2.61
N ILE A 308 9.52 9.75 3.09
CA ILE A 308 9.58 8.56 3.95
C ILE A 308 8.87 7.39 3.28
N VAL A 309 9.56 6.27 3.14
CA VAL A 309 9.02 5.03 2.56
C VAL A 309 9.04 3.94 3.60
N THR A 310 7.89 3.31 3.83
CA THR A 310 7.75 2.20 4.79
C THR A 310 7.07 1.02 4.14
N VAL A 311 7.66 -0.16 4.27
CA VAL A 311 7.01 -1.43 3.98
C VAL A 311 6.66 -2.14 5.29
N ILE A 312 5.47 -2.73 5.35
CA ILE A 312 4.93 -3.42 6.54
C ILE A 312 4.69 -4.88 6.16
N ALA A 313 5.39 -5.79 6.83
CA ALA A 313 5.29 -7.23 6.63
C ALA A 313 4.26 -7.87 7.57
N ASP A 314 3.08 -7.26 7.65
CA ASP A 314 1.92 -7.71 8.42
C ASP A 314 0.68 -6.92 7.97
N ASN A 315 -0.52 -7.37 8.33
CA ASN A 315 -1.77 -6.69 8.00
C ASN A 315 -2.65 -6.35 9.22
N TYR A 316 -2.15 -6.50 10.45
CA TYR A 316 -2.83 -6.02 11.63
C TYR A 316 -2.98 -4.49 11.56
N PHE A 317 -4.22 -4.00 11.66
CA PHE A 317 -4.59 -2.60 11.48
C PHE A 317 -3.79 -1.61 12.32
N GLY A 318 -3.33 -2.03 13.51
CA GLY A 318 -2.51 -1.19 14.38
C GLY A 318 -1.10 -0.89 13.87
N TYR A 319 -0.62 -1.54 12.80
CA TYR A 319 0.60 -1.11 12.11
C TYR A 319 0.33 0.00 11.08
N CYS A 320 -0.90 0.07 10.55
CA CYS A 320 -1.31 1.08 9.59
C CYS A 320 -1.61 2.44 10.26
N LYS A 321 -2.17 2.42 11.48
CA LYS A 321 -2.37 3.60 12.32
C LYS A 321 -1.06 4.08 12.94
#